data_AF-A0A2S6H4V6-F1
#
_entry.id   AF-A0A2S6H4V6-F1
#
_cell.length_a   1.000
_cell.length_b   1.000
_cell.length_c   1.000
_cell.angle_alpha   90.00
_cell.angle_beta   90.00
_cell.angle_gamma   90.00
#
_symmetry.space_group_name_H-M   'P 1'
#
loop_
_entity.id
_entity.type
_entity.pdbx_description
1 polymer ?
#
loop_
_entity_poly.entity_id
_entity_poly.type
_entity_poly.pdbx_seq_one_letter_code
_entity_poly.pdbx_strand_id
1 'polypeptide(L)'
;MNTPSSHHIAGLAPRVILVVTATLFCYSNNVLAESTEVEELRLQVETLKKRVQELESTQTVDAPTVKKKKKTGNPWHALEVNMSKEDVRSLLGKPGRVDTWKTGEAWYYPNTRGGEVDFDANGNVTGWLAP
;
A
#
# COMPACT_ATOMS: atom_id res chain seq x y z
N MET A 1 41.58 77.98 14.85
CA MET A 1 40.20 77.52 15.06
C MET A 1 40.03 76.15 14.40
N ASN A 2 39.86 75.14 15.27
CA ASN A 2 39.13 73.87 15.17
C ASN A 2 39.51 72.80 14.12
N THR A 3 40.17 71.74 14.62
CA THR A 3 39.88 70.32 14.30
C THR A 3 38.75 69.79 15.20
N PRO A 4 37.92 68.81 14.79
CA PRO A 4 38.17 67.40 15.16
C PRO A 4 37.83 66.40 14.01
N SER A 5 38.65 65.37 13.78
CA SER A 5 38.50 63.98 14.27
C SER A 5 37.12 63.36 14.06
N SER A 6 37.07 62.22 13.34
CA SER A 6 36.24 61.06 13.72
C SER A 6 36.49 59.86 12.80
N HIS A 7 37.31 58.93 13.29
CA HIS A 7 37.37 57.53 12.85
C HIS A 7 36.03 56.84 13.08
N HIS A 8 35.21 56.57 12.05
CA HIS A 8 34.00 55.75 12.21
C HIS A 8 33.62 54.97 10.93
N ILE A 9 34.57 54.28 10.30
CA ILE A 9 34.25 53.19 9.35
C ILE A 9 34.94 51.89 9.80
N ALA A 10 34.74 51.50 11.06
CA ALA A 10 35.34 50.28 11.62
C ALA A 10 34.34 49.31 12.26
N GLY A 11 33.06 49.68 12.38
CA GLY A 11 32.10 48.92 13.20
C GLY A 11 31.02 48.12 12.46
N LEU A 12 30.75 48.42 11.18
CA LEU A 12 29.56 47.92 10.48
C LEU A 12 29.86 46.78 9.50
N ALA A 13 30.95 46.88 8.73
CA ALA A 13 31.34 45.87 7.75
C ALA A 13 31.54 44.46 8.34
N PRO A 14 32.28 44.25 9.46
CA PRO A 14 32.46 42.91 10.01
C PRO A 14 31.15 42.32 10.56
N ARG A 15 30.22 43.15 11.05
CA ARG A 15 28.92 42.70 11.58
C ARG A 15 27.99 42.23 10.48
N VAL A 16 27.93 42.96 9.36
CA VAL A 16 27.12 42.57 8.20
C VAL A 16 27.68 41.30 7.55
N ILE A 17 29.00 41.20 7.41
CA ILE A 17 29.65 39.99 6.89
C ILE A 17 29.36 38.77 7.77
N LEU A 18 29.41 38.91 9.09
CA LEU A 18 29.16 37.81 10.02
C LEU A 18 27.69 37.36 10.01
N VAL A 19 26.75 38.28 9.86
CA VAL A 19 25.32 37.95 9.72
C VAL A 19 25.03 37.25 8.38
N VAL A 20 25.67 37.69 7.29
CA VAL A 20 25.50 37.06 5.97
C VAL A 20 26.12 35.67 5.90
N THR A 21 27.29 35.46 6.52
CA THR A 21 27.88 34.11 6.59
C THR A 21 27.09 33.20 7.52
N ALA A 22 26.57 33.71 8.64
CA ALA A 22 25.72 32.94 9.55
C ALA A 22 24.41 32.51 8.88
N THR A 23 23.76 33.39 8.11
CA THR A 23 22.54 33.02 7.37
C THR A 23 22.83 32.05 6.23
N LEU A 24 23.93 32.23 5.47
CA LEU A 24 24.35 31.25 4.45
C LEU A 24 24.65 29.89 5.06
N PHE A 25 25.34 29.84 6.20
CA PHE A 25 25.71 28.61 6.89
C PHE A 25 24.48 27.90 7.48
N CYS A 26 23.50 28.64 7.99
CA CYS A 26 22.23 28.06 8.43
C CYS A 26 21.39 27.52 7.25
N TYR A 27 21.42 28.18 6.09
CA TYR A 27 20.70 27.73 4.90
C TYR A 27 21.31 26.46 4.31
N SER A 28 22.65 26.35 4.25
CA SER A 28 23.33 25.17 3.73
C SER A 28 23.22 23.95 4.64
N ASN A 29 23.18 24.12 5.97
CA ASN A 29 22.91 22.99 6.89
C ASN A 29 21.48 22.46 6.77
N ASN A 30 20.48 23.33 6.53
CA ASN A 30 19.09 22.91 6.36
C ASN A 30 18.88 22.13 5.04
N VAL A 31 19.48 22.61 3.94
CA VAL A 31 19.48 21.91 2.63
C VAL A 31 20.18 20.55 2.70
N LEU A 32 21.25 20.42 3.50
CA LEU A 32 21.94 19.14 3.66
C LEU A 32 21.10 18.12 4.44
N ALA A 33 20.39 18.55 5.49
CA ALA A 33 19.48 17.67 6.24
C ALA A 33 18.29 17.20 5.39
N GLU A 34 17.69 18.10 4.60
CA GLU A 34 16.61 17.76 3.67
C GLU A 34 17.07 16.79 2.57
N SER A 35 18.33 16.94 2.10
CA SER A 35 18.89 16.05 1.08
C SER A 35 19.03 14.59 1.54
N THR A 36 19.29 14.37 2.84
CA THR A 36 19.42 13.00 3.39
C THR A 36 18.08 12.29 3.51
N GLU A 37 17.00 13.01 3.86
CA GLU A 37 15.66 12.45 3.94
C GLU A 37 15.10 12.09 2.56
N VAL A 38 15.34 12.96 1.56
CA VAL A 38 14.93 12.69 0.17
C VAL A 38 15.65 11.47 -0.39
N GLU A 39 16.92 11.27 -0.05
CA GLU A 39 17.68 10.10 -0.51
C GLU A 39 17.23 8.81 0.19
N GLU A 40 16.93 8.86 1.49
CA GLU A 40 16.35 7.72 2.21
C GLU A 40 14.97 7.34 1.65
N LEU A 41 14.11 8.32 1.40
CA LEU A 41 12.78 8.09 0.80
C LEU A 41 12.90 7.49 -0.60
N ARG A 42 13.85 7.94 -1.41
CA ARG A 42 14.13 7.35 -2.73
C ARG A 42 14.58 5.90 -2.61
N LEU A 43 15.46 5.59 -1.68
CA LEU A 43 15.89 4.21 -1.39
C LEU A 43 14.71 3.33 -0.93
N GLN A 44 13.82 3.86 -0.11
CA GLN A 44 12.62 3.15 0.33
C GLN A 44 11.66 2.90 -0.84
N VAL A 45 11.44 3.88 -1.71
CA VAL A 45 10.61 3.72 -2.92
C VAL A 45 11.23 2.69 -3.86
N GLU A 46 12.54 2.69 -4.06
CA GLU A 46 13.20 1.68 -4.89
C GLU A 46 13.12 0.28 -4.28
N THR A 47 13.31 0.16 -2.97
CA THR A 47 13.19 -1.11 -2.25
C THR A 47 11.76 -1.63 -2.31
N LEU A 48 10.78 -0.76 -2.12
CA LEU A 48 9.37 -1.11 -2.18
C LEU A 48 8.96 -1.48 -3.60
N LYS A 49 9.46 -0.74 -4.61
CA LYS A 49 9.28 -1.06 -6.03
C LYS A 49 9.91 -2.40 -6.39
N LYS A 50 11.10 -2.72 -5.88
CA LYS A 50 11.73 -4.04 -6.06
C LYS A 50 10.89 -5.15 -5.42
N ARG A 51 10.36 -4.94 -4.22
CA ARG A 51 9.50 -5.93 -3.54
C ARG A 51 8.17 -6.13 -4.26
N VAL A 52 7.55 -5.06 -4.76
CA VAL A 52 6.35 -5.14 -5.59
C VAL A 52 6.68 -5.87 -6.90
N GLN A 53 7.78 -5.53 -7.56
CA GLN A 53 8.21 -6.19 -8.80
C GLN A 53 8.56 -7.67 -8.58
N GLU A 54 9.17 -8.04 -7.45
CA GLU A 54 9.45 -9.43 -7.10
C GLU A 54 8.14 -10.20 -6.88
N LEU A 55 7.20 -9.62 -6.13
CA LEU A 55 5.86 -10.18 -5.91
C LEU A 55 5.08 -10.30 -7.22
N GLU A 56 5.13 -9.29 -8.09
CA GLU A 56 4.50 -9.29 -9.42
C GLU A 56 5.20 -10.25 -10.40
N SER A 57 6.52 -10.41 -10.32
CA SER A 57 7.27 -11.40 -11.12
C SER A 57 6.98 -12.84 -10.68
N THR A 58 6.62 -13.04 -9.41
CA THR A 58 6.13 -14.32 -8.89
C THR A 58 4.64 -14.53 -9.24
N GLN A 59 3.93 -13.47 -9.63
CA GLN A 59 2.49 -13.45 -9.93
C GLN A 59 2.20 -13.12 -11.40
N THR A 60 3.16 -13.30 -12.31
CA THR A 60 2.95 -13.22 -13.75
C THR A 60 3.28 -14.57 -14.38
N VAL A 61 2.23 -15.22 -14.90
CA VAL A 61 2.24 -16.54 -15.57
C VAL A 61 2.44 -17.70 -14.57
N ASP A 62 1.38 -18.27 -14.01
CA ASP A 62 0.51 -19.17 -14.74
C ASP A 62 -0.98 -18.95 -14.41
N ALA A 63 -1.79 -18.80 -15.45
CA ALA A 63 -3.14 -19.32 -15.39
C ALA A 63 -3.01 -20.82 -15.08
N PRO A 64 -3.47 -21.31 -13.92
CA PRO A 64 -3.44 -22.72 -13.68
C PRO A 64 -4.59 -23.31 -14.50
N THR A 65 -4.29 -23.78 -15.70
CA THR A 65 -4.85 -25.06 -16.16
C THR A 65 -4.31 -26.18 -15.27
N VAL A 66 -4.46 -26.03 -13.95
CA VAL A 66 -4.51 -27.16 -13.05
C VAL A 66 -5.80 -27.83 -13.47
N LYS A 67 -5.66 -28.91 -14.25
CA LYS A 67 -6.63 -29.99 -14.23
C LYS A 67 -6.79 -30.30 -12.75
N LYS A 68 -7.77 -29.66 -12.10
CA LYS A 68 -8.09 -29.82 -10.69
C LYS A 68 -8.37 -31.30 -10.57
N LYS A 69 -7.36 -32.03 -10.10
CA LYS A 69 -7.52 -33.35 -9.52
C LYS A 69 -8.67 -33.12 -8.55
N LYS A 70 -9.88 -33.61 -8.89
CA LYS A 70 -11.06 -33.47 -8.03
C LYS A 70 -10.59 -33.99 -6.68
N LYS A 71 -10.26 -33.10 -5.74
CA LYS A 71 -10.01 -33.49 -4.36
C LYS A 71 -11.33 -34.16 -3.99
N THR A 72 -11.27 -35.46 -3.77
CA THR A 72 -12.36 -36.35 -3.38
C THR A 72 -12.79 -36.03 -1.95
N GLY A 73 -13.12 -34.76 -1.71
CA GLY A 73 -13.45 -34.19 -0.42
C GLY A 73 -14.48 -33.07 -0.59
N ASN A 74 -15.11 -32.70 0.51
CA ASN A 74 -16.13 -31.66 0.55
C ASN A 74 -15.53 -30.32 0.05
N PRO A 75 -16.02 -29.74 -1.07
CA PRO A 75 -15.41 -28.54 -1.68
C PRO A 75 -15.51 -27.31 -0.77
N TRP A 76 -16.39 -27.34 0.22
CA TRP A 76 -16.54 -26.29 1.24
C TRP A 76 -15.30 -26.11 2.12
N HIS A 77 -14.44 -27.12 2.27
CA HIS A 77 -13.18 -26.98 3.01
C HIS A 77 -12.09 -26.24 2.23
N ALA A 78 -12.30 -25.98 0.93
CA ALA A 78 -11.36 -25.23 0.11
C ALA A 78 -11.70 -23.73 0.05
N LEU A 79 -12.75 -23.28 0.73
CA LEU A 79 -13.06 -21.87 0.85
C LEU A 79 -12.08 -21.20 1.80
N GLU A 80 -11.72 -19.96 1.47
CA GLU A 80 -10.84 -19.11 2.26
C GLU A 80 -11.40 -17.69 2.28
N VAL A 81 -11.09 -16.94 3.34
CA VAL A 81 -11.42 -15.51 3.43
C VAL A 81 -10.65 -14.76 2.33
N ASN A 82 -11.25 -13.71 1.79
CA ASN A 82 -10.76 -12.91 0.66
C ASN A 82 -10.75 -13.61 -0.71
N MET A 83 -11.36 -14.79 -0.82
CA MET A 83 -11.54 -15.46 -2.11
C MET A 83 -12.54 -14.68 -2.99
N SER A 84 -12.30 -14.65 -4.31
CA SER A 84 -13.17 -13.95 -5.27
C SER A 84 -14.45 -14.75 -5.56
N LYS A 85 -15.50 -14.08 -6.05
CA LYS A 85 -16.74 -14.73 -6.52
C LYS A 85 -16.47 -15.77 -7.60
N GLU A 86 -15.53 -15.52 -8.50
CA GLU A 86 -15.14 -16.41 -9.59
C GLU A 86 -14.48 -17.70 -9.09
N ASP A 87 -13.62 -17.58 -8.08
CA ASP A 87 -12.98 -18.72 -7.44
C ASP A 87 -13.99 -19.58 -6.69
N VAL A 88 -14.89 -18.95 -5.94
CA VAL A 88 -16.00 -19.65 -5.25
C VAL A 88 -16.88 -20.38 -6.27
N ARG A 89 -17.25 -19.71 -7.37
CA ARG A 89 -18.04 -20.34 -8.45
C ARG A 89 -17.29 -21.49 -9.12
N SER A 90 -15.97 -21.41 -9.20
CA SER A 90 -15.12 -22.49 -9.72
C SER A 90 -14.96 -23.67 -8.75
N LEU A 91 -15.27 -23.48 -7.46
CA LEU A 91 -15.21 -24.52 -6.43
C LEU A 91 -16.59 -25.17 -6.18
N LEU A 92 -17.62 -24.35 -5.96
CA LEU A 92 -18.96 -24.78 -5.56
C LEU A 92 -19.97 -24.82 -6.71
N GLY A 93 -19.64 -24.21 -7.85
CA GLY A 93 -20.54 -24.08 -8.99
C GLY A 93 -21.44 -22.85 -8.90
N LYS A 94 -22.56 -22.88 -9.62
CA LYS A 94 -23.49 -21.75 -9.67
C LYS A 94 -24.36 -21.71 -8.40
N PRO A 95 -24.51 -20.56 -7.73
CA PRO A 95 -25.43 -20.43 -6.60
C PRO A 95 -26.88 -20.59 -7.07
N GLY A 96 -27.75 -21.09 -6.19
CA GLY A 96 -29.17 -21.25 -6.44
C GLY A 96 -29.96 -19.99 -6.14
N ARG A 97 -29.59 -19.27 -5.07
CA ARG A 97 -30.14 -17.95 -4.72
C ARG A 97 -29.00 -17.02 -4.35
N VAL A 98 -29.18 -15.75 -4.66
CA VAL A 98 -28.24 -14.67 -4.35
C VAL A 98 -29.05 -13.54 -3.74
N ASP A 99 -28.69 -13.16 -2.52
CA ASP A 99 -29.29 -12.03 -1.82
C ASP A 99 -28.23 -10.91 -1.71
N THR A 100 -28.55 -9.70 -2.14
CA THR A 100 -27.60 -8.58 -2.20
C THR A 100 -28.07 -7.42 -1.32
N TRP A 101 -27.13 -6.80 -0.61
CA TRP A 101 -27.37 -5.63 0.23
C TRP A 101 -26.23 -4.61 0.08
N LYS A 102 -26.35 -3.44 0.70
CA LYS A 102 -25.36 -2.35 0.53
C LYS A 102 -23.96 -2.70 1.02
N THR A 103 -23.85 -3.59 2.00
CA THR A 103 -22.58 -3.96 2.63
C THR A 103 -22.01 -5.29 2.13
N GLY A 104 -22.68 -5.95 1.17
CA GLY A 104 -22.26 -7.27 0.72
C GLY A 104 -23.35 -8.09 0.03
N GLU A 105 -23.11 -9.39 -0.06
CA GLU A 105 -23.98 -10.33 -0.78
C GLU A 105 -23.83 -11.74 -0.18
N ALA A 106 -24.92 -12.51 -0.11
CA ALA A 106 -24.91 -13.92 0.29
C ALA A 106 -25.31 -14.80 -0.88
N TRP A 107 -24.57 -15.88 -1.08
CA TRP A 107 -24.86 -16.91 -2.07
C TRP A 107 -25.32 -18.18 -1.38
N TYR A 108 -26.51 -18.63 -1.74
CA TYR A 108 -27.12 -19.85 -1.22
C TYR A 108 -27.04 -20.98 -2.24
N TYR A 109 -26.56 -22.13 -1.80
CA TYR A 109 -26.39 -23.32 -2.65
C TYR A 109 -27.47 -24.37 -2.33
N PRO A 110 -28.21 -24.85 -3.35
CA PRO A 110 -29.37 -25.73 -3.16
C PRO A 110 -28.97 -27.20 -2.93
N ASN A 111 -27.75 -27.47 -2.45
CA ASN A 111 -27.31 -28.84 -2.20
C ASN A 111 -28.12 -29.47 -1.05
N THR A 112 -28.13 -30.81 -0.94
CA THR A 112 -29.05 -31.56 -0.06
C THR A 112 -28.97 -31.25 1.44
N ARG A 113 -27.95 -30.51 1.91
CA ARG A 113 -27.93 -30.01 3.29
C ARG A 113 -27.90 -28.48 3.41
N GLY A 114 -27.90 -27.76 2.28
CA GLY A 114 -27.91 -26.30 2.21
C GLY A 114 -26.61 -25.69 2.71
N GLY A 115 -26.07 -24.71 1.98
CA GLY A 115 -24.93 -23.94 2.48
C GLY A 115 -24.95 -22.52 1.92
N GLU A 116 -24.29 -21.61 2.63
CA GLU A 116 -24.21 -20.21 2.25
C GLU A 116 -22.77 -19.69 2.28
N VAL A 117 -22.49 -18.70 1.43
CA VAL A 117 -21.22 -17.98 1.40
C VAL A 117 -21.51 -16.50 1.44
N ASP A 118 -20.89 -15.79 2.37
CA ASP A 118 -21.01 -14.35 2.55
C ASP A 118 -19.85 -13.63 1.87
N PHE A 119 -20.18 -12.52 1.21
CA PHE A 119 -19.25 -11.64 0.53
C PHE A 119 -19.35 -10.22 1.09
N ASP A 120 -18.22 -9.52 1.12
CA ASP A 120 -18.18 -8.08 1.40
C ASP A 120 -18.64 -7.24 0.19
N ALA A 121 -18.65 -5.92 0.36
CA ALA A 121 -18.98 -4.97 -0.70
C ALA A 121 -17.99 -4.99 -1.89
N ASN A 122 -16.78 -5.53 -1.70
CA ASN A 122 -15.77 -5.68 -2.75
C ASN A 122 -15.92 -7.01 -3.51
N GLY A 123 -16.80 -7.90 -3.05
CA GLY A 123 -17.03 -9.22 -3.63
C GLY A 123 -16.06 -10.28 -3.17
N ASN A 124 -15.45 -10.10 -2.00
CA ASN A 124 -14.53 -11.03 -1.37
C ASN A 124 -15.23 -11.84 -0.28
N VAL A 125 -14.91 -13.13 -0.17
CA VAL A 125 -15.49 -14.00 0.87
C VAL A 125 -15.13 -13.49 2.25
N THR A 126 -16.14 -13.31 3.10
CA THR A 126 -15.98 -12.97 4.52
C THR A 126 -16.26 -14.15 5.44
N GLY A 127 -17.10 -15.10 5.00
CA GLY A 127 -17.48 -16.28 5.76
C GLY A 127 -18.33 -17.26 4.96
N TRP A 128 -18.57 -18.44 5.51
CA TRP A 128 -19.47 -19.44 4.92
C TRP A 128 -20.01 -20.41 5.96
N LEU A 129 -21.19 -20.96 5.68
CA LEU A 129 -21.79 -22.07 6.41
C LEU A 129 -21.86 -23.29 5.49
N ALA A 130 -21.12 -24.33 5.85
CA ALA A 130 -21.12 -25.58 5.10
C ALA A 130 -22.35 -26.47 5.45
N PRO A 131 -22.83 -27.28 4.48
CA PRO A 131 -23.91 -28.26 4.64
C PRO A 131 -23.60 -29.41 5.62
#